data_AF-A0AAW4QNM1-F1
#
_entry.id   AF-A0AAW4QNM1-F1
#
_cell.length_a   1.000
_cell.length_b   1.000
_cell.length_c   1.000
_cell.angle_alpha   90.00
_cell.angle_beta   90.00
_cell.angle_gamma   90.00
#
_symmetry.space_group_name_H-M   'P 1'
#
loop_
_entity.id
_entity.type
_entity.pdbx_description
1 polymer ?
#
loop_
_entity_poly.entity_id
_entity_poly.type
_entity_poly.pdbx_seq_one_letter_code
_entity_poly.pdbx_strand_id
1 'polypeptide(L)'
;DLTITTPDKGKLVVTVDTQLFRGVHYEIICYDEQQNEWMVHSTKKAKEGSKVGLAFEPEDIHVMRFNESEEEFDARLDSYEE
;
A
#
# COMPACT_ATOMS: atom_id res chain seq x y z
N ASP A 1 -3.27 7.01 -3.76
CA ASP A 1 -1.84 7.16 -3.44
C ASP A 1 -1.60 6.84 -1.97
N LEU A 2 -0.40 6.41 -1.62
CA LEU A 2 -0.05 6.00 -0.25
C LEU A 2 1.25 6.66 0.17
N THR A 3 1.26 7.25 1.36
CA THR A 3 2.41 7.96 1.91
C THR A 3 2.93 7.30 3.19
N ILE A 4 4.25 7.13 3.25
CA ILE A 4 4.96 6.73 4.48
C ILE A 4 5.04 7.93 5.45
N THR A 5 4.63 7.70 6.69
CA THR A 5 4.57 8.69 7.77
C THR A 5 4.99 8.07 9.11
N THR A 6 4.89 8.85 10.20
CA THR A 6 5.11 8.36 11.55
C THR A 6 3.97 7.41 11.98
N PRO A 7 4.23 6.41 12.84
CA PRO A 7 3.21 5.42 13.23
C PRO A 7 1.90 6.01 13.76
N ASP A 8 1.96 7.15 14.47
CA ASP A 8 0.81 7.86 15.02
C ASP A 8 -0.10 8.54 13.97
N LYS A 9 0.41 8.73 12.74
CA LYS A 9 -0.31 9.39 11.63
C LYS A 9 -0.72 8.42 10.53
N GLY A 10 -0.35 7.15 10.65
CA GLY A 10 -0.73 6.09 9.71
C GLY A 10 -2.09 5.51 10.06
N LYS A 11 -2.83 5.10 9.03
CA LYS A 11 -4.01 4.24 9.19
C LYS A 11 -3.60 2.76 9.38
N LEU A 12 -2.41 2.38 8.90
CA LEU A 12 -1.78 1.08 9.12
C LEU A 12 -0.36 1.27 9.67
N VAL A 13 0.06 0.44 10.62
CA VAL A 13 1.45 0.40 11.10
C VAL A 13 2.13 -0.86 10.59
N VAL A 14 3.28 -0.68 9.94
CA VAL A 14 4.06 -1.76 9.34
C VAL A 14 5.51 -1.69 9.78
N THR A 15 6.18 -2.85 9.81
CA THR A 15 7.62 -2.96 10.05
C THR A 15 8.33 -3.15 8.73
N VAL A 16 9.30 -2.29 8.44
CA VAL A 16 10.11 -2.36 7.21
C VAL A 16 11.02 -3.57 7.26
N ASP A 17 10.97 -4.41 6.24
CA ASP A 17 11.84 -5.57 6.08
C ASP A 17 13.03 -5.24 5.19
N THR A 18 12.78 -4.84 3.94
CA THR A 18 13.82 -4.49 2.98
C THR A 18 13.49 -3.21 2.22
N GLN A 19 14.52 -2.58 1.65
CA GLN A 19 14.33 -1.50 0.68
C GLN A 19 15.29 -1.63 -0.51
N LEU A 20 14.80 -1.28 -1.70
CA LEU A 20 15.57 -1.26 -2.94
C LEU A 20 15.37 0.06 -3.67
N PHE A 21 16.46 0.75 -4.00
CA PHE A 21 16.39 1.94 -4.85
C PHE A 21 16.29 1.56 -6.33
N ARG A 22 15.20 1.97 -7.00
CA ARG A 22 14.86 1.66 -8.39
C ARG A 22 15.20 2.80 -9.36
N GLY A 23 16.05 3.74 -8.94
CA GLY A 23 16.51 4.86 -9.76
C GLY A 23 15.79 6.18 -9.49
N VAL A 24 14.45 6.17 -9.37
CA VAL A 24 13.66 7.39 -9.04
C VAL A 24 12.86 7.27 -7.75
N HIS A 25 12.67 6.05 -7.25
CA HIS A 25 11.96 5.76 -6.01
C HIS A 25 12.59 4.55 -5.31
N TYR A 26 12.18 4.33 -4.06
CA TYR A 26 12.42 3.13 -3.28
C TYR A 26 11.21 2.21 -3.41
N GLU A 27 11.47 0.93 -3.64
CA GLU A 27 10.53 -0.15 -3.38
C GLU A 27 10.83 -0.68 -1.99
N ILE A 28 9.84 -0.62 -1.10
CA ILE A 28 9.98 -0.94 0.31
C ILE A 28 9.03 -2.09 0.62
N ILE A 29 9.58 -3.21 1.07
CA ILE A 29 8.79 -4.36 1.54
C ILE A 29 8.64 -4.24 3.04
N CYS A 30 7.42 -4.40 3.53
CA CYS A 30 7.10 -4.28 4.94
C CYS A 30 5.96 -5.22 5.34
N TYR A 31 5.86 -5.50 6.63
CA TYR A 31 4.86 -6.42 7.18
C TYR A 31 4.03 -5.75 8.26
N ASP A 32 2.73 -5.98 8.24
CA ASP A 32 1.83 -5.58 9.32
C ASP A 32 1.85 -6.59 10.49
N GLU A 33 1.08 -6.31 11.54
CA GLU A 33 0.98 -7.19 12.72
C GLU A 33 0.35 -8.55 12.40
N GLN A 34 -0.39 -8.67 11.30
CA GLN A 34 -1.00 -9.89 10.81
C GLN A 34 -0.10 -10.65 9.81
N GLN A 35 1.13 -10.19 9.60
CA GLN A 35 2.10 -10.76 8.65
C GLN A 35 1.67 -10.67 7.18
N ASN A 36 0.76 -9.74 6.84
CA ASN A 36 0.53 -9.43 5.43
C ASN A 36 1.74 -8.67 4.88
N GLU A 37 2.17 -9.03 3.68
CA GLU A 37 3.23 -8.33 2.96
C GLU A 37 2.67 -7.10 2.25
N TRP A 38 3.36 -5.98 2.40
CA TRP A 38 3.03 -4.70 1.78
C TRP A 38 4.24 -4.21 0.97
N MET A 39 4.03 -4.02 -0.32
CA MET A 39 4.99 -3.38 -1.22
C MET A 39 4.62 -1.90 -1.38
N VAL A 40 5.52 -1.00 -0.98
CA VAL A 40 5.31 0.44 -1.02
C VAL A 40 6.34 1.09 -1.94
N HIS A 41 5.87 1.86 -2.92
CA HIS A 41 6.71 2.73 -3.73
C HIS A 41 6.74 4.14 -3.15
N SER A 42 7.94 4.66 -2.86
CA SER A 42 8.11 5.97 -2.23
C SER A 42 9.41 6.64 -2.66
N THR A 43 9.40 7.97 -2.85
CA THR A 43 10.65 8.74 -3.06
C THR A 43 11.42 8.98 -1.76
N LYS A 44 10.78 8.72 -0.61
CA LYS A 44 11.39 8.81 0.72
C LYS A 44 11.93 7.44 1.12
N LYS A 45 13.20 7.42 1.54
CA LYS A 45 13.83 6.24 2.14
C LYS A 45 13.16 5.84 3.45
N ALA A 46 13.16 4.55 3.75
CA ALA A 46 12.78 4.02 5.05
C ALA A 46 13.99 3.31 5.68
N LYS A 47 13.93 3.01 6.98
CA LYS A 47 15.00 2.27 7.65
C LYS A 47 14.52 0.83 7.87
N GLU A 48 15.30 -0.15 7.45
CA GLU A 48 15.05 -1.56 7.75
C GLU A 48 14.91 -1.79 9.26
N GLY A 49 13.94 -2.60 9.65
CA GLY A 49 13.54 -2.86 11.03
C GLY A 49 12.76 -1.72 11.71
N SER A 50 12.54 -0.58 11.04
CA SER A 50 11.74 0.51 11.62
C SER A 50 10.24 0.26 11.48
N LYS A 51 9.46 0.69 12.50
CA LYS A 51 8.01 0.80 12.40
C LYS A 51 7.64 2.14 11.77
N VAL A 52 6.81 2.11 10.74
CA VAL A 52 6.30 3.29 10.02
C VAL A 52 4.79 3.23 9.91
N GLY A 53 4.16 4.39 9.72
CA GLY A 53 2.74 4.48 9.41
C GLY A 53 2.53 4.58 7.90
N LEU A 54 1.52 3.89 7.37
CA LEU A 54 1.02 4.09 6.01
C LEU A 54 -0.26 4.94 6.08
N ALA A 55 -0.26 6.07 5.38
CA ALA A 55 -1.39 6.98 5.28
C ALA A 55 -1.89 7.04 3.83
N PHE A 56 -3.20 6.92 3.66
CA PHE A 56 -3.91 6.92 2.38
C PHE A 56 -5.36 7.35 2.65
N GLU A 57 -6.03 7.97 1.69
CA GLU A 57 -7.42 8.42 1.82
C GLU A 57 -8.41 7.33 1.34
N PRO A 58 -9.70 7.43 1.70
CA PRO A 58 -10.68 6.42 1.29
C PRO A 58 -10.77 6.21 -0.22
N GLU A 59 -10.55 7.28 -0.99
CA GLU A 59 -10.52 7.26 -2.47
C GLU A 59 -9.33 6.51 -3.06
N ASP A 60 -8.31 6.22 -2.25
CA ASP A 60 -7.11 5.48 -2.66
C ASP A 60 -7.26 3.96 -2.50
N ILE A 61 -8.38 3.49 -1.94
CA ILE A 61 -8.62 2.08 -1.64
C ILE A 61 -9.42 1.44 -2.77
N HIS A 62 -8.86 0.39 -3.34
CA HIS A 62 -9.52 -0.44 -4.32
C HIS A 62 -9.85 -1.80 -3.70
N VAL A 63 -11.15 -2.15 -3.65
CA VAL A 63 -11.61 -3.41 -3.04
C VAL A 63 -11.93 -4.43 -4.13
N MET A 64 -11.05 -5.43 -4.26
CA MET A 64 -11.23 -6.56 -5.17
C MET A 64 -11.99 -7.71 -4.51
N ARG A 65 -12.81 -8.43 -5.28
CA ARG A 65 -13.38 -9.71 -4.84
C ARG A 65 -12.42 -10.86 -5.10
N PHE A 66 -12.58 -11.93 -4.34
CA PHE A 66 -11.83 -13.16 -4.58
C PHE A 66 -12.11 -13.70 -5.99
N ASN A 67 -11.04 -14.02 -6.72
CA ASN A 67 -11.06 -14.52 -8.10
C ASN A 67 -11.70 -13.58 -9.14
N GLU A 68 -11.77 -12.27 -8.85
CA GLU A 68 -12.24 -11.26 -9.81
C GLU A 68 -11.03 -10.72 -10.58
N SER A 69 -11.10 -10.76 -11.91
CA SER A 69 -10.13 -10.11 -12.80
C SER A 69 -10.36 -8.60 -12.87
N GLU A 70 -9.36 -7.84 -13.34
CA GLU A 70 -9.47 -6.39 -13.54
C GLU A 70 -10.60 -6.05 -14.54
N GLU A 71 -10.72 -6.81 -15.63
CA GLU A 71 -11.82 -6.63 -16.60
C GLU A 71 -13.20 -6.87 -15.96
N GLU A 72 -13.35 -7.87 -15.10
CA GLU A 72 -14.59 -8.14 -14.37
C GLU A 72 -14.92 -7.07 -13.33
N PHE A 73 -13.87 -6.52 -12.69
CA PHE A 73 -14.02 -5.41 -11.76
C PHE A 73 -14.56 -4.16 -12.46
N ASP A 74 -13.96 -3.78 -13.60
CA ASP A 74 -14.37 -2.60 -14.38
C ASP A 74 -15.81 -2.75 -14.89
N ALA A 75 -16.14 -3.91 -15.47
CA ALA A 75 -17.49 -4.20 -15.94
C ALA A 75 -18.56 -4.11 -14.83
N ARG A 76 -18.20 -4.51 -13.60
CA ARG A 76 -19.08 -4.37 -12.44
C ARG A 76 -19.26 -2.91 -12.03
N LEU A 77 -18.20 -2.09 -12.11
CA LEU A 77 -18.25 -0.69 -11.73
C LEU A 77 -19.14 0.11 -12.68
N ASP A 78 -19.01 -0.12 -13.98
CA ASP A 78 -19.86 0.48 -15.02
C ASP A 78 -21.36 0.19 -14.78
N SER A 79 -21.69 -1.01 -14.28
CA SER A 79 -23.09 -1.39 -13.98
C SER A 79 -23.76 -0.59 -12.85
N TYR A 80 -23.00 0.17 -12.06
CA TYR A 80 -23.53 1.04 -11.01
C TYR A 80 -23.77 2.48 -11.49
N GLU A 81 -23.22 2.87 -12.64
CA GLU A 81 -23.40 4.20 -13.23
C GLU A 81 -24.61 4.27 -14.19
N GLU A 82 -25.20 3.11 -14.52
CA GLU A 82 -26.45 2.95 -15.27
C GLU A 82 -27.68 2.86 -14.35
#